data_AF-A0A1X7T8T3-F1
#
_entry.id   AF-A0A1X7T8T3-F1
#
_cell.length_a   1.000
_cell.length_b   1.000
_cell.length_c   1.000
_cell.angle_alpha   90.00
_cell.angle_beta   90.00
_cell.angle_gamma   90.00
#
_symmetry.space_group_name_H-M   'P 1'
#
loop_
_entity.id
_entity.type
_entity.pdbx_description
1 polymer ?
#
loop_
_entity_poly.entity_id
_entity_poly.type
_entity_poly.pdbx_seq_one_letter_code
_entity_poly.pdbx_strand_id
1 'polypeptide(L)'
;MKSAIDVCIELDRRGKHGNWPQKVPEEVRELVCKHIKTFPTRNSHYSRKDNHGRTYLSPELSIARLYKNFLQIHDPEYLSLDEANLQKKISHQPLETIRKPLVSEHFYHDVFVSEFNIYFGYPRTDTCSTCDGLSVKIASESDISKKQELKEELEAHKTLAQEGYDAFRFDQQFARDSWSKVQFDS
;
A
#
# COMPACT_ATOMS: atom_id res chain seq x y z
N MET A 1 29.91 65.53 15.65
CA MET A 1 30.45 64.34 14.96
C MET A 1 30.01 63.11 15.74
N LYS A 2 28.95 62.41 15.31
CA LYS A 2 28.57 61.13 15.89
C LYS A 2 28.90 60.06 14.84
N SER A 3 29.95 59.30 15.13
CA SER A 3 30.40 58.14 14.36
C SER A 3 29.31 57.08 14.43
N ALA A 4 28.72 56.74 13.28
CA ALA A 4 27.84 55.59 13.16
C ALA A 4 28.68 54.31 13.30
N ILE A 5 28.39 53.54 14.34
CA ILE A 5 28.95 52.20 14.51
C ILE A 5 28.23 51.33 13.48
N ASP A 6 28.96 50.95 12.44
CA ASP A 6 28.51 50.03 11.41
C ASP A 6 28.47 48.62 12.04
N VAL A 7 27.34 48.27 12.63
CA VAL A 7 27.10 46.94 13.19
C VAL A 7 26.89 46.00 12.01
N CYS A 8 27.93 45.28 11.62
CA CYS A 8 27.81 44.14 10.71
C CYS A 8 27.05 43.01 11.40
N ILE A 9 25.72 43.01 11.29
CA ILE A 9 24.92 41.82 11.54
C ILE A 9 25.02 40.96 10.28
N GLU A 10 25.95 40.00 10.29
CA GLU A 10 25.92 38.94 9.29
C GLU A 10 24.57 38.21 9.38
N LEU A 11 23.85 38.13 8.26
CA LEU A 11 22.57 37.43 8.19
C LEU A 11 22.76 35.95 8.57
N ASP A 12 21.95 35.45 9.50
CA ASP A 12 21.98 34.05 9.93
C ASP A 12 21.72 33.11 8.74
N ARG A 13 22.70 32.25 8.46
CA ARG A 13 22.66 31.26 7.38
C ARG A 13 22.43 29.83 7.90
N ARG A 14 22.14 29.64 9.19
CA ARG A 14 21.75 28.33 9.73
C ARG A 14 20.49 27.83 9.01
N GLY A 15 20.44 26.53 8.73
CA GLY A 15 19.32 25.89 8.01
C GLY A 15 19.29 26.08 6.49
N LYS A 16 20.12 26.95 5.89
CA LYS A 16 20.23 27.07 4.43
C LYS A 16 21.32 26.14 3.92
N HIS A 17 20.92 24.94 3.53
CA HIS A 17 21.82 23.95 2.97
C HIS A 17 21.43 23.77 1.50
N GLY A 18 22.23 24.30 0.56
CA GLY A 18 22.11 24.00 -0.88
C GLY A 18 22.49 22.55 -1.22
N ASN A 19 22.83 21.75 -0.21
CA ASN A 19 23.21 20.34 -0.28
C ASN A 19 21.99 19.40 -0.30
N TRP A 20 20.87 19.79 -0.90
CA TRP A 20 19.86 18.80 -1.29
C TRP A 20 20.39 18.11 -2.54
N PRO A 21 21.02 16.94 -2.40
CA PRO A 21 21.61 16.27 -3.55
C PRO A 21 20.43 15.86 -4.42
N GLN A 22 20.49 16.28 -5.68
CA GLN A 22 19.65 15.92 -6.82
C GLN A 22 18.47 15.00 -6.50
N LYS A 23 17.26 15.54 -6.66
CA LYS A 23 16.02 14.78 -6.82
C LYS A 23 16.33 13.49 -7.59
N VAL A 24 16.04 12.33 -6.98
CA VAL A 24 16.29 11.03 -7.61
C VAL A 24 15.77 11.08 -9.04
N PRO A 25 16.58 10.66 -10.05
CA PRO A 25 16.19 10.77 -11.44
C PRO A 25 14.80 10.20 -11.67
N GLU A 26 14.01 10.90 -12.47
CA GLU A 26 12.63 10.52 -12.82
C GLU A 26 12.56 9.06 -13.28
N GLU A 27 13.52 8.66 -14.10
CA GLU A 27 13.66 7.31 -14.65
C GLU A 27 13.72 6.23 -13.56
N VAL A 28 14.45 6.48 -12.48
CA VAL A 28 14.59 5.53 -11.36
C VAL A 28 13.27 5.41 -10.60
N ARG A 29 12.53 6.51 -10.47
CA ARG A 29 11.20 6.48 -9.87
C ARG A 29 10.22 5.69 -10.72
N GLU A 30 10.24 5.90 -12.04
CA GLU A 30 9.40 5.15 -12.97
C GLU A 30 9.69 3.65 -12.93
N LEU A 31 10.95 3.23 -12.76
CA LEU A 31 11.31 1.82 -12.55
C LEU A 31 10.65 1.24 -11.30
N VAL A 32 10.72 1.94 -10.18
CA VAL A 32 10.05 1.53 -8.92
C VAL A 32 8.55 1.42 -9.13
N CYS A 33 7.93 2.43 -9.75
CA CYS A 33 6.49 2.44 -9.97
C CYS A 33 6.03 1.33 -10.92
N LYS A 34 6.82 1.05 -11.97
CA LYS A 34 6.58 -0.07 -12.88
C LYS A 34 6.67 -1.40 -12.16
N HIS A 35 7.66 -1.59 -11.29
CA HIS A 35 7.83 -2.80 -10.50
C HIS A 35 6.65 -3.02 -9.53
N ILE A 36 6.24 -2.00 -8.76
CA ILE A 36 5.09 -2.10 -7.84
C ILE A 36 3.81 -2.51 -8.59
N LYS A 37 3.59 -1.98 -9.80
CA LYS A 37 2.42 -2.30 -10.64
C LYS A 37 2.43 -3.72 -11.20
N THR A 38 3.53 -4.47 -11.13
CA THR A 38 3.56 -5.87 -11.59
C THR A 38 2.84 -6.82 -10.64
N PHE A 39 2.70 -6.44 -9.36
CA PHE A 39 2.06 -7.29 -8.36
C PHE A 39 0.53 -7.20 -8.46
N PRO A 40 -0.19 -8.34 -8.47
CA PRO A 40 -1.64 -8.33 -8.50
C PRO A 40 -2.19 -7.80 -7.18
N THR A 41 -3.05 -6.78 -7.27
CA THR A 41 -3.80 -6.23 -6.13
C THR A 41 -5.23 -6.75 -6.12
N ARG A 42 -5.86 -6.71 -4.95
CA ARG A 42 -7.22 -7.19 -4.71
C ARG A 42 -8.05 -6.12 -4.02
N ASN A 43 -9.34 -6.07 -4.34
CA ASN A 43 -10.28 -5.16 -3.69
C ASN A 43 -10.87 -5.78 -2.42
N SER A 44 -11.25 -4.94 -1.46
CA SER A 44 -12.03 -5.40 -0.30
C SER A 44 -13.38 -5.96 -0.75
N HIS A 45 -13.80 -7.09 -0.15
CA HIS A 45 -14.99 -7.81 -0.58
C HIS A 45 -16.30 -7.10 -0.19
N TYR A 46 -16.39 -6.59 1.05
CA TYR A 46 -17.63 -6.02 1.61
C TYR A 46 -17.66 -4.48 1.69
N SER A 47 -16.51 -3.78 1.77
CA SER A 47 -16.48 -2.32 1.98
C SER A 47 -16.46 -1.50 0.69
N ARG A 48 -17.33 -1.82 -0.28
CA ARG A 48 -17.36 -1.11 -1.57
C ARG A 48 -17.77 0.38 -1.46
N LYS A 49 -18.60 0.73 -0.46
CA LYS A 49 -19.08 2.10 -0.23
C LYS A 49 -18.08 2.98 0.55
N ASP A 50 -17.28 2.40 1.46
CA ASP A 50 -16.47 3.19 2.41
C ASP A 50 -14.96 3.23 2.08
N ASN A 51 -14.47 2.43 1.12
CA ASN A 51 -13.05 2.34 0.76
C ASN A 51 -12.81 2.59 -0.74
N HIS A 52 -13.18 3.77 -1.24
CA HIS A 52 -12.98 4.12 -2.65
C HIS A 52 -11.49 4.04 -3.05
N GLY A 53 -11.18 3.15 -3.99
CA GLY A 53 -9.85 3.03 -4.60
C GLY A 53 -8.77 2.36 -3.74
N ARG A 54 -9.10 1.84 -2.55
CA ARG A 54 -8.15 1.09 -1.72
C ARG A 54 -8.02 -0.34 -2.24
N THR A 55 -6.79 -0.75 -2.54
CA THR A 55 -6.50 -2.13 -2.97
C THR A 55 -5.45 -2.77 -2.07
N TYR A 56 -5.39 -4.09 -2.09
CA TYR A 56 -4.60 -4.88 -1.15
C TYR A 56 -3.72 -5.89 -1.87
N LEU A 57 -2.43 -5.90 -1.53
CA LEU A 57 -1.48 -6.95 -1.88
C LEU A 57 -1.68 -8.19 -1.02
N SER A 58 -1.05 -9.28 -1.44
CA SER A 58 -1.04 -10.54 -0.69
C SER A 58 -0.53 -10.33 0.74
N PRO A 59 -1.15 -10.99 1.76
CA PRO A 59 -0.67 -10.96 3.15
C PRO A 59 0.75 -11.52 3.31
N GLU A 60 1.22 -12.30 2.35
CA GLU A 60 2.57 -12.87 2.37
C GLU A 60 3.63 -11.86 1.92
N LEU A 61 3.23 -10.78 1.24
CA LEU A 61 4.14 -9.75 0.79
C LEU A 61 4.38 -8.73 1.90
N SER A 62 5.57 -8.13 1.90
CA SER A 62 5.92 -6.99 2.73
C SER A 62 6.78 -6.04 1.91
N ILE A 63 6.91 -4.78 2.35
CA ILE A 63 7.72 -3.79 1.63
C ILE A 63 9.16 -4.29 1.47
N ALA A 64 9.74 -4.87 2.53
CA ALA A 64 11.07 -5.48 2.48
C ALA A 64 11.16 -6.61 1.44
N ARG A 65 10.14 -7.49 1.35
CA ARG A 65 10.11 -8.54 0.31
C ARG A 65 9.97 -7.94 -1.09
N LEU A 66 9.13 -6.93 -1.27
CA LEU A 66 8.97 -6.25 -2.56
C LEU A 66 10.27 -5.58 -3.01
N TYR A 67 10.96 -4.92 -2.09
CA TYR A 67 12.26 -4.30 -2.32
C TYR A 67 13.33 -5.35 -2.64
N LYS A 68 13.37 -6.49 -1.93
CA LYS A 68 14.28 -7.59 -2.28
C LYS A 68 14.02 -8.12 -3.71
N ASN A 69 12.75 -8.27 -4.10
CA ASN A 69 12.39 -8.65 -5.48
C ASN A 69 12.82 -7.56 -6.49
N PHE A 70 12.67 -6.29 -6.14
CA PHE A 70 13.13 -5.17 -6.99
C PHE A 70 14.63 -5.25 -7.23
N LEU A 71 15.43 -5.43 -6.17
CA LEU A 71 16.88 -5.59 -6.27
C LEU A 71 17.27 -6.84 -7.07
N GLN A 72 16.55 -7.95 -6.93
CA GLN A 72 16.84 -9.16 -7.70
C GLN A 72 16.73 -8.93 -9.22
N ILE A 73 15.83 -8.04 -9.66
CA ILE A 73 15.62 -7.72 -11.07
C ILE A 73 16.58 -6.62 -11.53
N HIS A 74 16.76 -5.57 -10.73
CA HIS A 74 17.42 -4.33 -11.15
C HIS A 74 18.85 -4.13 -10.63
N ASP A 75 19.24 -4.82 -9.56
CA ASP A 75 20.58 -4.73 -8.95
C ASP A 75 20.98 -6.07 -8.27
N PRO A 76 21.07 -7.19 -9.03
CA PRO A 76 21.35 -8.51 -8.47
C PRO A 76 22.77 -8.61 -7.88
N GLU A 77 23.71 -7.86 -8.44
CA GLU A 77 25.08 -7.81 -7.93
C GLU A 77 25.13 -7.24 -6.51
N TYR A 78 24.40 -6.16 -6.23
CA TYR A 78 24.30 -5.62 -4.86
C TYR A 78 23.69 -6.65 -3.90
N LEU A 79 22.62 -7.34 -4.32
CA LEU A 79 21.97 -8.35 -3.47
C LEU A 79 22.92 -9.49 -3.10
N SER A 80 23.74 -9.95 -4.05
CA SER A 80 24.75 -11.00 -3.82
C SER A 80 25.82 -10.56 -2.83
N LEU A 81 26.26 -9.30 -2.93
CA LEU A 81 27.24 -8.70 -2.00
C LEU A 81 26.65 -8.55 -0.60
N ASP A 82 25.39 -8.13 -0.49
CA ASP A 82 24.71 -7.98 0.80
C ASP A 82 24.55 -9.32 1.52
N GLU A 83 24.15 -10.37 0.80
CA GLU A 83 24.04 -11.73 1.35
C GLU A 83 25.41 -12.28 1.80
N ALA A 84 26.46 -12.09 1.01
CA ALA A 84 27.82 -12.48 1.39
C ALA A 84 28.32 -11.70 2.62
N ASN A 85 28.06 -10.40 2.67
CA ASN A 85 28.43 -9.54 3.81
C ASN A 85 27.66 -9.93 5.08
N LEU A 86 26.39 -10.32 4.97
CA LEU A 86 25.60 -10.82 6.10
C LEU A 86 26.20 -12.12 6.65
N GLN A 87 26.57 -13.06 5.79
CA GLN A 87 27.20 -14.32 6.20
C GLN A 87 28.53 -14.06 6.94
N LYS A 88 29.36 -13.18 6.40
CA LYS A 88 30.63 -12.80 7.02
C LYS A 88 30.43 -12.12 8.37
N LYS A 89 29.40 -11.28 8.50
CA LYS A 89 29.03 -10.63 9.76
C LYS A 89 28.65 -11.66 10.82
N ILE A 90 27.89 -12.70 10.45
CA ILE A 90 27.53 -13.82 11.34
C ILE A 90 28.79 -14.60 11.76
N SER A 91 29.71 -14.85 10.83
CA SER A 91 30.97 -15.54 11.12
C SER A 91 32.06 -14.65 11.71
N HIS A 92 31.76 -13.39 12.06
CA HIS A 92 32.71 -12.39 12.55
C HIS A 92 33.97 -12.22 11.66
N GLN A 93 33.79 -12.37 10.35
CA GLN A 93 34.83 -12.15 9.35
C GLN A 93 34.77 -10.72 8.80
N PRO A 94 35.91 -10.18 8.30
CA PRO A 94 35.94 -8.87 7.66
C PRO A 94 34.99 -8.79 6.45
N LEU A 95 34.21 -7.70 6.38
CA LEU A 95 33.34 -7.38 5.24
C LEU A 95 34.19 -7.12 3.98
N GLU A 96 33.73 -7.56 2.81
CA GLU A 96 34.53 -7.42 1.57
C GLU A 96 34.55 -6.00 1.02
N THR A 97 33.38 -5.49 0.62
CA THR A 97 33.24 -4.16 0.00
C THR A 97 31.83 -3.63 0.27
N ILE A 98 31.75 -2.39 0.75
CA ILE A 98 30.47 -1.70 1.02
C ILE A 98 30.08 -0.91 -0.23
N ARG A 99 29.24 -1.52 -1.08
CA ARG A 99 28.61 -0.86 -2.24
C ARG A 99 27.25 -0.29 -1.82
N LYS A 100 26.81 0.81 -2.43
CA LYS A 100 25.44 1.36 -2.25
C LYS A 100 24.50 0.77 -3.30
N PRO A 101 23.24 0.46 -2.93
CA PRO A 101 22.24 -0.03 -3.89
C PRO A 101 21.86 1.08 -4.87
N LEU A 102 21.40 0.69 -6.06
CA LEU A 102 20.82 1.61 -7.06
C LEU A 102 19.71 2.49 -6.47
N VAL A 103 18.84 1.88 -5.66
CA VAL A 103 17.73 2.53 -4.97
C VAL A 103 17.79 2.14 -3.50
N SER A 104 17.67 3.10 -2.58
CA SER A 104 17.59 2.78 -1.16
C SER A 104 16.23 2.21 -0.79
N GLU A 105 16.17 1.34 0.21
CA GLU A 105 14.91 0.80 0.73
C GLU A 105 13.94 1.91 1.18
N HIS A 106 14.48 2.96 1.81
CA HIS A 106 13.70 4.12 2.23
C HIS A 106 13.05 4.84 1.04
N PHE A 107 13.78 5.07 -0.05
CA PHE A 107 13.21 5.69 -1.24
C PHE A 107 12.13 4.80 -1.87
N TYR A 108 12.36 3.49 -1.95
CA TYR A 108 11.37 2.53 -2.44
C TYR A 108 10.09 2.56 -1.59
N HIS A 109 10.25 2.58 -0.27
CA HIS A 109 9.15 2.70 0.69
C HIS A 109 8.35 4.01 0.49
N ASP A 110 9.04 5.13 0.35
CA ASP A 110 8.39 6.44 0.19
C ASP A 110 7.58 6.51 -1.10
N VAL A 111 8.12 5.99 -2.21
CA VAL A 111 7.37 5.86 -3.47
C VAL A 111 6.14 4.96 -3.28
N PHE A 112 6.28 3.82 -2.60
CA PHE A 112 5.17 2.93 -2.31
C PHE A 112 4.05 3.62 -1.52
N VAL A 113 4.38 4.37 -0.48
CA VAL A 113 3.38 5.02 0.39
C VAL A 113 2.79 6.28 -0.23
N SER A 114 3.58 7.08 -0.94
CA SER A 114 3.15 8.37 -1.47
C SER A 114 2.40 8.28 -2.80
N GLU A 115 2.76 7.34 -3.67
CA GLU A 115 2.18 7.23 -5.01
C GLU A 115 1.06 6.18 -5.12
N PHE A 116 0.95 5.26 -4.15
CA PHE A 116 0.00 4.15 -4.23
C PHE A 116 -0.95 4.09 -3.03
N ASN A 117 -2.26 3.98 -3.32
CA ASN A 117 -3.28 3.66 -2.32
C ASN A 117 -3.42 2.13 -2.14
N ILE A 118 -2.28 1.45 -1.94
CA ILE A 118 -2.15 -0.01 -1.85
C ILE A 118 -1.69 -0.39 -0.44
N TYR A 119 -2.29 -1.42 0.14
CA TYR A 119 -1.96 -1.91 1.48
C TYR A 119 -1.67 -3.41 1.45
N PHE A 120 -1.13 -3.97 2.52
CA PHE A 120 -1.06 -5.42 2.67
C PHE A 120 -2.38 -5.94 3.23
N GLY A 121 -2.96 -6.94 2.57
CA GLY A 121 -4.17 -7.59 3.04
C GLY A 121 -3.91 -8.43 4.28
N TYR A 122 -4.96 -8.74 5.03
CA TYR A 122 -4.94 -9.79 6.03
C TYR A 122 -5.18 -11.16 5.38
N PRO A 123 -4.74 -12.27 6.00
CA PRO A 123 -5.20 -13.59 5.64
C PRO A 123 -6.73 -13.62 5.53
N ARG A 124 -7.27 -14.29 4.51
CA ARG A 124 -8.72 -14.31 4.24
C ARG A 124 -9.41 -15.10 5.34
N THR A 125 -10.16 -14.42 6.19
CA THR A 125 -10.98 -15.06 7.24
C THR A 125 -12.48 -14.93 7.00
N ASP A 126 -12.91 -14.27 5.93
CA ASP A 126 -14.33 -14.01 5.67
C ASP A 126 -14.56 -13.66 4.18
N THR A 127 -14.54 -14.66 3.29
CA THR A 127 -14.94 -14.47 1.88
C THR A 127 -16.17 -15.29 1.56
N CYS A 128 -17.08 -14.69 0.78
CA CYS A 128 -18.25 -15.39 0.31
C CYS A 128 -17.88 -16.36 -0.82
N SER A 129 -18.10 -17.67 -0.59
CA SER A 129 -17.77 -18.73 -1.55
C SER A 129 -18.55 -18.62 -2.86
N THR A 130 -19.80 -18.13 -2.82
CA THR A 130 -20.62 -17.91 -4.02
C THR A 130 -20.03 -16.81 -4.90
N CYS A 131 -19.64 -15.68 -4.30
CA CYS A 131 -18.98 -14.59 -5.00
C CYS A 131 -17.65 -15.02 -5.63
N ASP A 132 -16.82 -15.77 -4.90
CA ASP A 132 -15.54 -16.26 -5.40
C ASP A 132 -15.77 -17.22 -6.58
N GLY A 133 -16.73 -18.16 -6.46
CA GLY A 133 -17.10 -19.08 -7.52
C GLY A 133 -17.62 -18.39 -8.78
N LEU A 134 -18.53 -17.42 -8.64
CA LEU A 134 -19.06 -16.64 -9.76
C LEU A 134 -17.96 -15.78 -10.42
N SER A 135 -17.07 -15.19 -9.64
CA SER A 135 -15.95 -14.39 -10.17
C SER A 135 -15.03 -15.23 -11.05
N VAL A 136 -14.70 -16.46 -10.62
CA VAL A 136 -13.91 -17.40 -11.41
C VAL A 136 -14.63 -17.78 -12.71
N LYS A 137 -15.93 -18.14 -12.63
CA LYS A 137 -16.74 -18.49 -13.81
C LYS A 137 -16.77 -17.35 -14.83
N ILE A 138 -16.99 -16.12 -14.39
CA ILE A 138 -17.00 -14.92 -15.26
C ILE A 138 -15.65 -14.69 -15.93
N ALA A 139 -14.55 -14.96 -15.22
CA ALA A 139 -13.20 -14.80 -15.75
C ALA A 139 -12.86 -15.85 -16.82
N SER A 140 -13.31 -17.10 -16.63
CA SER A 140 -13.07 -18.19 -17.58
C SER A 140 -14.03 -18.22 -18.78
N GLU A 141 -15.23 -17.65 -18.65
CA GLU A 141 -16.26 -17.74 -19.69
C GLU A 141 -15.94 -16.86 -20.90
N SER A 142 -16.10 -17.45 -22.08
CA SER A 142 -15.83 -16.83 -23.38
C SER A 142 -17.09 -16.31 -24.07
N ASP A 143 -18.23 -16.97 -23.83
CA ASP A 143 -19.53 -16.58 -24.38
C ASP A 143 -20.05 -15.32 -23.69
N ILE A 144 -20.37 -14.29 -24.48
CA ILE A 144 -20.81 -12.97 -24.00
C ILE A 144 -22.17 -13.09 -23.29
N SER A 145 -23.09 -13.91 -23.80
CA SER A 145 -24.44 -14.03 -23.24
C SER A 145 -24.40 -14.65 -21.85
N LYS A 146 -23.74 -15.80 -21.71
CA LYS A 146 -23.58 -16.50 -20.43
C LYS A 146 -22.78 -15.69 -19.42
N LYS A 147 -21.76 -14.98 -19.89
CA LYS A 147 -20.97 -14.08 -19.04
C LYS A 147 -21.82 -12.95 -18.48
N GLN A 148 -22.82 -12.48 -19.22
CA GLN A 148 -23.75 -11.47 -18.74
C GLN A 148 -24.71 -12.04 -17.69
N GLU A 149 -25.28 -13.23 -17.93
CA GLU A 149 -26.12 -13.94 -16.94
C GLU A 149 -25.39 -14.15 -15.60
N LEU A 150 -24.14 -14.62 -15.66
CA LEU A 150 -23.31 -14.82 -14.46
C LEU A 150 -23.02 -13.51 -13.72
N LYS A 151 -22.89 -12.39 -14.44
CA LYS A 151 -22.72 -11.06 -13.83
C LYS A 151 -24.01 -10.60 -13.14
N GLU A 152 -25.16 -10.82 -13.76
CA GLU A 152 -26.47 -10.49 -13.19
C GLU A 152 -26.72 -11.30 -11.91
N GLU A 153 -26.39 -12.60 -11.92
CA GLU A 153 -26.45 -13.46 -10.72
C GLU A 153 -25.53 -12.92 -9.60
N LEU A 154 -24.30 -12.52 -9.96
CA LEU A 154 -23.36 -11.97 -9.01
C LEU A 154 -23.84 -10.64 -8.41
N GLU A 155 -24.46 -9.77 -9.21
CA GLU A 155 -25.02 -8.51 -8.71
C GLU A 155 -26.26 -8.75 -7.85
N ALA A 156 -27.16 -9.66 -8.22
CA ALA A 156 -28.31 -10.03 -7.41
C ALA A 156 -27.90 -10.54 -6.01
N HIS A 157 -26.89 -11.41 -5.96
CA HIS A 157 -26.34 -11.91 -4.70
C HIS A 157 -25.79 -10.78 -3.81
N LYS A 158 -25.05 -9.82 -4.38
CA LYS A 158 -24.51 -8.67 -3.64
C LYS A 158 -25.61 -7.74 -3.13
N THR A 159 -26.62 -7.48 -3.95
CA THR A 159 -27.75 -6.62 -3.57
C THR A 159 -28.49 -7.21 -2.38
N LEU A 160 -28.82 -8.51 -2.43
CA LEU A 160 -29.48 -9.20 -1.33
C LEU A 160 -28.64 -9.15 -0.03
N ALA A 161 -27.32 -9.36 -0.14
CA ALA A 161 -26.42 -9.26 1.01
C ALA A 161 -26.41 -7.85 1.60
N GLN A 162 -26.37 -6.82 0.74
CA GLN A 162 -26.40 -5.42 1.15
C GLN A 162 -27.71 -5.07 1.87
N GLU A 163 -28.86 -5.51 1.37
CA GLU A 163 -30.16 -5.32 2.02
C GLU A 163 -30.18 -5.93 3.43
N GLY A 164 -29.62 -7.13 3.58
CA GLY A 164 -29.48 -7.77 4.89
C GLY A 164 -28.61 -6.96 5.86
N TYR A 165 -27.47 -6.42 5.40
CA TYR A 165 -26.63 -5.55 6.22
C TYR A 165 -27.31 -4.22 6.55
N ASP A 166 -28.03 -3.62 5.60
CA ASP A 166 -28.73 -2.35 5.79
C ASP A 166 -29.85 -2.50 6.84
N ALA A 167 -30.60 -3.61 6.79
CA ALA A 167 -31.58 -3.95 7.82
C ALA A 167 -30.94 -4.16 9.20
N PHE A 168 -29.85 -4.93 9.27
CA PHE A 168 -29.11 -5.13 10.53
C PHE A 168 -28.57 -3.81 11.11
N ARG A 169 -28.04 -2.92 10.26
CA ARG A 169 -27.58 -1.58 10.66
C ARG A 169 -28.71 -0.73 11.18
N PHE A 170 -29.86 -0.77 10.51
CA PHE A 170 -31.07 -0.07 10.94
C PHE A 170 -31.51 -0.55 12.33
N ASP A 171 -31.60 -1.85 12.55
CA ASP A 171 -31.98 -2.44 13.85
C ASP A 171 -30.99 -2.06 14.96
N GLN A 172 -29.68 -2.11 14.67
CA GLN A 172 -28.64 -1.68 15.61
C GLN A 172 -28.80 -0.20 15.99
N GLN A 173 -29.11 0.66 15.02
CA GLN A 173 -29.30 2.09 15.27
C GLN A 173 -30.58 2.34 16.06
N PHE A 174 -31.68 1.69 15.68
CA PHE A 174 -32.95 1.78 16.38
C PHE A 174 -32.84 1.35 17.84
N ALA A 175 -32.14 0.25 18.13
CA ALA A 175 -31.91 -0.21 19.50
C ALA A 175 -31.13 0.81 20.35
N ARG A 176 -30.10 1.45 19.77
CA ARG A 176 -29.34 2.51 20.45
C ARG A 176 -30.22 3.72 20.75
N ASP A 177 -30.95 4.20 19.74
CA ASP A 177 -31.79 5.39 19.86
C ASP A 177 -32.97 5.18 20.81
N SER A 178 -33.54 3.96 20.80
CA SER A 178 -34.57 3.56 21.76
C SER A 178 -34.04 3.57 23.19
N TRP A 179 -32.83 3.06 23.43
CA TRP A 179 -32.23 3.05 24.77
C TRP A 179 -31.96 4.46 25.30
N SER A 180 -31.47 5.37 24.45
CA SER A 180 -31.18 6.76 24.84
C SER A 180 -32.42 7.55 25.28
N LYS A 181 -33.60 7.22 24.73
CA LYS A 181 -34.86 7.89 25.11
C LYS A 181 -35.40 7.43 26.47
N VAL A 182 -35.06 6.23 26.93
CA VAL A 182 -35.56 5.67 28.20
C VAL A 182 -34.84 6.27 29.42
N GLN A 183 -33.65 6.86 29.26
CA GLN A 183 -32.82 7.32 30.39
C GLN A 183 -33.06 8.77 30.85
N PHE A 184 -33.99 9.54 30.26
CA PHE A 184 -34.19 10.95 30.58
C PHE A 184 -35.58 11.33 31.14
N ASP A 185 -36.47 10.36 31.36
CA ASP A 185 -37.83 10.58 31.88
C ASP A 185 -37.96 10.17 33.38
N SER A 186 -37.02 10.59 34.24
CA SER A 186 -37.11 10.41 35.71
C SER A 186 -36.76 11.67 36.48
#